data_AF-A0A0M0BD39-F1
#
_entry.id   AF-A0A0M0BD39-F1
#
_cell.length_a   1.000
_cell.length_b   1.000
_cell.length_c   1.000
_cell.angle_alpha   90.00
_cell.angle_beta   90.00
_cell.angle_gamma   90.00
#
_symmetry.space_group_name_H-M   'P 1'
#
loop_
_entity.id
_entity.type
_entity.pdbx_description
1 polymer ?
#
loop_
_entity_poly.entity_id
_entity_poly.type
_entity_poly.pdbx_seq_one_letter_code
_entity_poly.pdbx_strand_id
1 'polypeptide(L)'
;MYRELRGRHRSKSNSQYRCLTSIVKIASKHDVDPKQLVDALVEAGEQTLSHCGKLTIALRGADNDSATFLITKEEDVIWQSQIHLESLRNPEVLKHHIPDIPLPQPTKREPHQTMQPIDDLRCGMTGIDVTAKIIEVPPIQPVITRWGSECYVSNVTIADTTGSIRLSLWNTRADKVRVGDEVELTNCSVSRFAGQLQLRLKRTSTMSILNHLPQELASARS
;
A
#
# COMPACT_ATOMS: atom_id res chain seq x y z
N MET A 1 33.39 8.42 35.04
CA MET A 1 32.47 7.54 34.31
C MET A 1 31.24 8.36 33.91
N TYR A 2 31.33 9.14 32.82
CA TYR A 2 30.20 9.91 32.27
C TYR A 2 29.94 9.39 30.85
N ARG A 3 28.76 8.82 30.62
CA ARG A 3 28.28 8.43 29.29
C ARG A 3 27.63 9.65 28.64
N GLU A 4 28.32 10.22 27.65
CA GLU A 4 27.77 11.24 26.77
C GLU A 4 26.55 10.70 26.02
N LEU A 5 25.43 11.41 26.15
CA LEU A 5 24.20 11.19 25.40
C LEU A 5 24.45 11.48 23.92
N ARG A 6 24.61 10.44 23.11
CA ARG A 6 24.51 10.54 21.65
C ARG A 6 23.05 10.73 21.22
N GLY A 7 22.48 11.90 21.52
CA GLY A 7 21.28 12.38 20.87
C GLY A 7 21.62 12.76 19.43
N ARG A 8 21.21 11.97 18.44
CA ARG A 8 21.27 12.41 17.04
C ARG A 8 20.32 13.60 16.90
N HIS A 9 20.88 14.77 16.62
CA HIS A 9 20.12 15.95 16.20
C HIS A 9 19.44 15.62 14.86
N ARG A 10 18.18 15.18 14.90
CA ARG A 10 17.38 14.89 13.70
C ARG A 10 16.97 16.25 13.14
N SER A 11 17.65 16.74 12.10
CA SER A 11 17.37 18.07 11.55
C SER A 11 15.90 18.17 11.14
N LYS A 12 15.22 19.24 11.59
CA LYS A 12 13.80 19.53 11.29
C LYS A 12 13.52 19.52 9.77
N SER A 13 14.51 19.96 8.98
CA SER A 13 14.52 19.98 7.51
C SER A 13 14.22 18.62 6.87
N ASN A 14 14.70 17.51 7.44
CA ASN A 14 14.48 16.17 6.86
C ASN A 14 13.06 15.63 7.06
N SER A 15 12.35 16.06 8.11
CA SER A 15 10.99 15.57 8.40
C SER A 15 9.95 16.25 7.49
N GLN A 16 10.04 17.57 7.39
CA GLN A 16 9.18 18.39 6.52
C GLN A 16 9.33 17.98 5.05
N TYR A 17 10.57 17.81 4.57
CA TYR A 17 10.85 17.36 3.20
C TYR A 17 10.26 15.98 2.91
N ARG A 18 10.30 15.05 3.87
CA ARG A 18 9.70 13.70 3.73
C ARG A 18 8.18 13.73 3.69
N CYS A 19 7.54 14.59 4.50
CA CYS A 19 6.10 14.81 4.49
C CYS A 19 5.66 15.35 3.13
N LEU A 20 6.27 16.46 2.71
CA LEU A 20 6.05 17.12 1.43
C LEU A 20 6.25 16.17 0.23
N THR A 21 7.33 15.39 0.22
CA THR A 21 7.58 14.36 -0.81
C THR A 21 6.44 13.31 -0.85
N SER A 22 5.89 12.96 0.30
CA SER A 22 4.79 11.99 0.38
C SER A 22 3.49 12.58 -0.14
N ILE A 23 3.20 13.85 0.20
CA ILE A 23 2.03 14.60 -0.28
C ILE A 23 2.03 14.67 -1.81
N VAL A 24 3.14 15.11 -2.42
CA VAL A 24 3.25 15.19 -3.90
C VAL A 24 3.11 13.82 -4.56
N LYS A 25 3.66 12.76 -3.96
CA LYS A 25 3.50 11.37 -4.43
C LYS A 25 2.05 10.89 -4.42
N ILE A 26 1.33 11.16 -3.34
CA ILE A 26 -0.08 10.77 -3.18
C ILE A 26 -0.93 11.55 -4.17
N ALA A 27 -0.70 12.86 -4.24
CA ALA A 27 -1.40 13.76 -5.15
C ALA A 27 -1.29 13.30 -6.61
N SER A 28 -0.07 13.05 -7.08
CA SER A 28 0.18 12.52 -8.42
C SER A 28 -0.45 11.12 -8.65
N LYS A 29 -0.37 10.21 -7.68
CA LYS A 29 -0.93 8.84 -7.81
C LYS A 29 -2.46 8.83 -7.91
N HIS A 30 -3.12 9.79 -7.27
CA HIS A 30 -4.57 9.85 -7.14
C HIS A 30 -5.22 10.94 -7.99
N ASP A 31 -4.45 11.55 -8.88
CA ASP A 31 -4.89 12.61 -9.81
C ASP A 31 -5.57 13.78 -9.08
N VAL A 32 -4.94 14.23 -7.99
CA VAL A 32 -5.37 15.42 -7.24
C VAL A 32 -4.25 16.44 -7.19
N ASP A 33 -4.61 17.72 -7.10
CA ASP A 33 -3.63 18.78 -6.99
C ASP A 33 -2.93 18.73 -5.60
N PRO A 34 -1.58 18.76 -5.55
CA PRO A 34 -0.86 18.69 -4.29
C PRO A 34 -1.15 19.84 -3.33
N LYS A 35 -1.48 21.04 -3.82
CA LYS A 35 -1.83 22.20 -2.97
C LYS A 35 -3.23 22.02 -2.39
N GLN A 36 -4.20 21.54 -3.17
CA GLN A 36 -5.52 21.16 -2.67
C GLN A 36 -5.44 20.06 -1.60
N LEU A 37 -4.52 19.11 -1.75
CA LEU A 37 -4.29 18.08 -0.74
C LEU A 37 -3.72 18.66 0.57
N VAL A 38 -2.87 19.69 0.49
CA VAL A 38 -2.42 20.43 1.67
C VAL A 38 -3.58 21.18 2.32
N ASP A 39 -4.43 21.86 1.54
CA ASP A 39 -5.60 22.56 2.06
C ASP A 39 -6.55 21.59 2.79
N ALA A 40 -6.79 20.41 2.23
CA ALA A 40 -7.59 19.38 2.87
C ALA A 40 -6.96 18.87 4.18
N LEU A 41 -5.62 18.75 4.26
CA LEU A 41 -4.94 18.38 5.51
C LEU A 41 -5.10 19.45 6.61
N VAL A 42 -5.08 20.74 6.24
CA VAL A 42 -5.35 21.85 7.16
C VAL A 42 -6.79 21.79 7.65
N GLU A 43 -7.75 21.65 6.72
CA GLU A 43 -9.18 21.55 7.05
C GLU A 43 -9.48 20.35 7.97
N ALA A 44 -8.90 19.17 7.70
CA ALA A 44 -9.05 18.00 8.57
C ALA A 44 -8.42 18.23 9.95
N GLY A 45 -7.40 19.08 10.06
CA GLY A 45 -6.80 19.48 11.33
C GLY A 45 -7.78 20.25 12.21
N GLU A 46 -8.70 21.01 11.61
CA GLU A 46 -9.72 21.81 12.30
C GLU A 46 -11.02 21.02 12.53
N GLN A 47 -11.46 20.27 11.52
CA GLN A 47 -12.78 19.62 11.48
C GLN A 47 -12.73 18.11 11.72
N THR A 48 -11.56 17.56 12.04
CA THR A 48 -11.25 16.11 12.20
C THR A 48 -11.37 15.25 10.94
N LEU A 49 -12.09 15.70 9.91
CA LEU A 49 -12.30 15.00 8.65
C LEU A 49 -12.41 16.01 7.49
N SER A 50 -11.81 15.71 6.34
CA SER A 50 -11.95 16.46 5.09
C SER A 50 -11.83 15.54 3.88
N HIS A 51 -12.00 16.10 2.68
CA HIS A 51 -11.99 15.35 1.42
C HIS A 51 -11.16 16.07 0.36
N CYS A 52 -10.46 15.31 -0.49
CA CYS A 52 -9.74 15.83 -1.65
C CYS A 52 -9.93 14.86 -2.83
N GLY A 53 -10.81 15.22 -3.77
CA GLY A 53 -11.23 14.30 -4.84
C GLY A 53 -11.89 13.04 -4.27
N LYS A 54 -11.32 11.86 -4.58
CA LYS A 54 -11.77 10.56 -4.04
C LYS A 54 -11.08 10.16 -2.72
N LEU A 55 -10.26 11.05 -2.16
CA LEU A 55 -9.53 10.80 -0.92
C LEU A 55 -10.30 11.36 0.27
N THR A 56 -10.34 10.58 1.34
CA THR A 56 -10.81 11.00 2.66
C THR A 56 -9.61 11.20 3.56
N ILE A 57 -9.56 12.34 4.26
CA ILE A 57 -8.45 12.73 5.13
C ILE A 57 -9.00 12.88 6.54
N ALA A 58 -8.52 12.05 7.47
CA ALA A 58 -8.97 12.05 8.85
C ALA A 58 -7.82 12.39 9.82
N LEU A 59 -8.09 13.24 10.81
CA LEU A 59 -7.22 13.46 11.95
C LEU A 59 -7.44 12.34 12.97
N ARG A 60 -6.38 11.55 13.23
CA ARG A 60 -6.43 10.42 14.18
C ARG A 60 -6.06 10.80 15.61
N GLY A 61 -5.35 11.91 15.77
CA GLY A 61 -4.92 12.41 17.06
C GLY A 61 -3.87 13.50 16.90
N ALA A 62 -3.79 14.39 17.88
CA ALA A 62 -2.80 15.44 17.94
C ALA A 62 -2.15 15.45 19.32
N ASP A 63 -0.87 15.75 19.34
CA ASP A 63 -0.10 16.11 20.52
C ASP A 63 0.27 17.60 20.45
N ASN A 64 1.07 18.09 21.41
CA ASN A 64 1.42 19.51 21.49
C ASN A 64 2.26 20.01 20.31
N ASP A 65 2.90 19.13 19.52
CA ASP A 65 3.85 19.49 18.45
C ASP A 65 3.44 18.92 17.08
N SER A 66 2.64 17.85 17.04
CA SER A 66 2.30 17.11 15.82
C SER A 66 0.86 16.61 15.78
N ALA A 67 0.33 16.45 14.58
CA ALA A 67 -0.97 15.85 14.27
C ALA A 67 -0.79 14.64 13.36
N THR A 68 -1.48 13.54 13.67
CA THR A 68 -1.46 12.30 12.88
C THR A 68 -2.64 12.28 11.92
N PHE A 69 -2.35 12.21 10.62
CA PHE A 69 -3.36 12.13 9.58
C PHE A 69 -3.41 10.75 8.96
N LEU A 70 -4.60 10.33 8.56
CA LEU A 70 -4.88 9.14 7.78
C LEU A 70 -5.55 9.57 6.48
N ILE A 71 -4.99 9.18 5.34
CA ILE A 71 -5.61 9.35 4.03
C ILE A 71 -6.06 7.98 3.54
N THR A 72 -7.35 7.86 3.24
CA THR A 72 -7.97 6.67 2.65
C THR A 72 -8.57 6.99 1.28
N LYS A 73 -8.74 5.97 0.44
CA LYS A 73 -9.62 6.02 -0.73
C LYS A 73 -10.55 4.83 -0.60
N GLU A 74 -11.84 5.11 -0.55
CA GLU A 74 -12.84 4.10 -0.18
C GLU A 74 -12.42 3.47 1.17
N GLU A 75 -12.13 2.18 1.20
CA GLU A 75 -11.72 1.43 2.41
C GLU A 75 -10.20 1.25 2.52
N ASP A 76 -9.43 1.62 1.50
CA ASP A 76 -7.98 1.40 1.45
C ASP A 76 -7.20 2.53 2.16
N VAL A 77 -6.37 2.16 3.13
CA VAL A 77 -5.40 3.08 3.75
C VAL A 77 -4.26 3.37 2.78
N ILE A 78 -4.20 4.61 2.28
CA ILE A 78 -3.18 5.07 1.32
C ILE A 78 -1.94 5.57 2.05
N TRP A 79 -2.15 6.32 3.12
CA TRP A 79 -1.08 7.00 3.84
C TRP A 79 -1.50 7.31 5.27
N GLN A 80 -0.56 7.12 6.20
CA GLN A 80 -0.68 7.59 7.57
C GLN A 80 0.65 8.21 7.98
N SER A 81 0.64 9.46 8.43
CA SER A 81 1.84 10.13 8.90
C SER A 81 1.52 11.26 9.86
N GLN A 82 2.53 11.60 10.66
CA GLN A 82 2.52 12.81 11.47
C GLN A 82 2.95 14.02 10.63
N ILE A 83 2.34 15.16 10.91
CA ILE A 83 2.67 16.49 10.40
C ILE A 83 2.83 17.41 11.60
N HIS A 84 3.92 18.19 11.65
CA HIS A 84 4.11 19.17 12.73
C HIS A 84 3.05 20.27 12.66
N LEU A 85 2.51 20.69 13.80
CA LEU A 85 1.46 21.71 13.87
C LEU A 85 1.90 23.04 13.26
N GLU A 86 3.19 23.41 13.38
CA GLU A 86 3.77 24.58 12.74
C GLU A 86 3.59 24.57 11.21
N SER A 87 3.69 23.38 10.59
CA SER A 87 3.50 23.21 9.15
C SER A 87 2.04 23.36 8.72
N LEU A 88 1.08 23.05 9.61
CA LEU A 88 -0.35 23.24 9.36
C LEU A 88 -0.78 24.70 9.55
N ARG A 89 -0.15 25.43 10.49
CA ARG A 89 -0.43 26.85 10.73
C ARG A 89 0.03 27.75 9.58
N ASN A 90 1.09 27.35 8.88
CA ASN A 90 1.67 28.09 7.76
C ASN A 90 1.68 27.22 6.48
N PRO A 91 0.51 26.88 5.91
CA PRO A 91 0.42 25.97 4.77
C PRO A 91 1.05 26.57 3.50
N GLU A 92 1.13 27.88 3.38
CA GLU A 92 1.78 28.56 2.26
C GLU A 92 3.28 28.22 2.15
N VAL A 93 3.96 27.99 3.28
CA VAL A 93 5.35 27.54 3.27
C VAL A 93 5.45 26.15 2.65
N LEU A 94 4.52 25.24 2.98
CA LEU A 94 4.47 23.91 2.36
C LEU A 94 4.18 24.01 0.86
N LYS A 95 3.19 24.81 0.48
CA LYS A 95 2.79 25.01 -0.92
C LYS A 95 3.90 25.63 -1.77
N HIS A 96 4.70 26.53 -1.20
CA HIS A 96 5.81 27.17 -1.89
C HIS A 96 6.90 26.16 -2.27
N HIS A 97 7.13 25.14 -1.44
CA HIS A 97 8.12 24.10 -1.70
C HIS A 97 7.64 22.98 -2.61
N ILE A 98 6.33 22.85 -2.87
CA ILE A 98 5.77 21.78 -3.72
C ILE A 98 6.40 21.73 -5.13
N PRO A 99 6.57 22.85 -5.85
CA PRO A 99 7.19 22.85 -7.18
C PRO A 99 8.64 22.35 -7.18
N ASP A 100 9.37 22.54 -6.08
CA ASP A 100 10.77 22.14 -5.95
C ASP A 100 10.93 20.66 -5.65
N ILE A 101 9.85 19.96 -5.29
CA ILE A 101 9.88 18.53 -5.04
C ILE A 101 9.99 17.82 -6.38
N PRO A 102 11.05 17.01 -6.60
CA PRO A 102 11.08 16.17 -7.77
C PRO A 102 9.86 15.26 -7.73
N LEU A 103 8.92 15.46 -8.67
CA LEU A 103 7.92 14.43 -8.90
C LEU A 103 8.71 13.15 -9.16
N PRO A 104 8.36 12.03 -8.51
CA PRO A 104 8.85 10.76 -9.00
C PRO A 104 8.38 10.71 -10.43
N GLN A 105 9.33 10.77 -11.37
CA GLN A 105 9.04 10.36 -12.73
C GLN A 105 8.39 9.00 -12.58
N PRO A 106 7.24 8.72 -13.24
CA PRO A 106 6.75 7.36 -13.29
C PRO A 106 7.96 6.57 -13.73
N THR A 107 8.47 5.68 -12.85
CA THR A 107 9.55 4.79 -13.23
C THR A 107 8.97 4.06 -14.41
N LYS A 108 9.32 4.51 -15.62
CA LYS A 108 8.89 3.93 -16.87
C LYS A 108 9.37 2.51 -16.69
N ARG A 109 8.43 1.61 -16.40
CA ARG A 109 8.78 0.21 -16.14
C ARG A 109 9.49 -0.17 -17.42
N GLU A 110 10.80 -0.38 -17.35
CA GLU A 110 11.52 -1.00 -18.45
C GLU A 110 10.68 -2.23 -18.78
N PRO A 111 10.20 -2.42 -20.03
CA PRO A 111 9.27 -3.49 -20.40
C PRO A 111 9.88 -4.91 -20.30
N HIS A 112 10.91 -5.06 -19.46
CA HIS A 112 11.84 -6.16 -19.33
C HIS A 112 11.72 -6.86 -17.96
N GLN A 113 10.74 -6.54 -17.11
CA GLN A 113 10.39 -7.46 -16.02
C GLN A 113 9.65 -8.65 -16.65
N THR A 114 10.43 -9.58 -17.19
CA THR A 114 9.93 -10.87 -17.66
C THR A 114 9.17 -11.54 -16.52
N MET A 115 7.92 -11.92 -16.77
CA MET A 115 7.13 -12.72 -15.84
C MET A 115 7.99 -13.88 -15.32
N GLN A 116 8.10 -13.97 -13.99
CA GLN A 116 8.91 -14.99 -13.37
C GLN A 116 8.07 -16.25 -13.20
N PRO A 117 8.54 -17.41 -13.65
CA PRO A 117 7.87 -18.68 -13.36
C PRO A 117 7.90 -18.95 -11.87
N ILE A 118 6.84 -19.56 -11.36
CA ILE A 118 6.68 -19.81 -9.91
C ILE A 118 7.79 -20.70 -9.36
N ASP A 119 8.24 -21.70 -10.13
CA ASP A 119 9.28 -22.64 -9.68
C ASP A 119 10.67 -22.00 -9.51
N ASP A 120 10.91 -20.83 -10.11
CA ASP A 120 12.16 -20.07 -9.95
C ASP A 120 12.13 -19.12 -8.75
N LEU A 121 10.99 -18.98 -8.08
CA LEU A 121 10.85 -18.04 -6.97
C LEU A 121 11.65 -18.51 -5.75
N ARG A 122 12.45 -17.60 -5.20
CA ARG A 122 13.28 -17.82 -4.01
C ARG A 122 13.00 -16.75 -2.95
N CYS A 123 13.08 -17.15 -1.68
CA CYS A 123 12.89 -16.24 -0.56
C CYS A 123 13.86 -15.05 -0.65
N GLY A 124 13.36 -13.84 -0.46
CA GLY A 124 14.14 -12.61 -0.53
C GLY A 124 14.08 -11.88 -1.87
N MET A 125 13.57 -12.51 -2.94
CA MET A 125 13.36 -11.84 -4.21
C MET A 125 12.28 -10.74 -4.08
N THR A 126 12.48 -9.62 -4.76
CA THR A 126 11.60 -8.44 -4.74
C THR A 126 11.50 -7.80 -6.11
N GLY A 127 10.38 -7.14 -6.42
CA GLY A 127 10.18 -6.58 -7.75
C GLY A 127 9.97 -7.70 -8.76
N ILE A 128 9.12 -8.65 -8.41
CA ILE A 128 8.79 -9.81 -9.24
C ILE A 128 7.38 -9.61 -9.76
N ASP A 129 7.22 -9.89 -11.05
CA ASP A 129 5.91 -9.94 -11.69
C ASP A 129 5.59 -11.41 -12.04
N VAL A 130 4.35 -11.82 -11.78
CA VAL A 130 3.88 -13.21 -11.90
C VAL A 130 2.46 -13.21 -12.46
N THR A 131 2.21 -14.06 -13.46
CA THR A 131 0.85 -14.37 -13.94
C THR A 131 0.53 -15.81 -13.57
N ALA A 132 -0.61 -16.03 -12.92
CA ALA A 132 -0.98 -17.35 -12.43
C ALA A 132 -2.49 -17.49 -12.29
N LYS A 133 -2.95 -18.74 -12.24
CA LYS A 133 -4.36 -19.08 -11.98
C LYS A 133 -4.57 -19.37 -10.51
N ILE A 134 -5.67 -18.89 -9.94
CA ILE A 134 -6.09 -19.23 -8.59
C ILE A 134 -6.68 -20.65 -8.60
N ILE A 135 -6.06 -21.55 -7.84
CA ILE A 135 -6.49 -22.95 -7.74
C ILE A 135 -7.20 -23.25 -6.42
N GLU A 136 -6.98 -22.41 -5.39
CA GLU A 136 -7.60 -22.58 -4.08
C GLU A 136 -7.80 -21.23 -3.39
N VAL A 137 -8.99 -21.03 -2.80
CA VAL A 137 -9.30 -19.86 -1.97
C VAL A 137 -9.78 -20.35 -0.61
N PRO A 138 -8.90 -20.43 0.40
CA PRO A 138 -9.29 -20.79 1.76
C PRO A 138 -10.19 -19.72 2.39
N PRO A 139 -11.00 -20.09 3.42
CA PRO A 139 -11.80 -19.13 4.17
C PRO A 139 -10.95 -18.01 4.77
N ILE A 140 -11.46 -16.79 4.70
CA ILE A 140 -10.83 -15.61 5.28
C ILE A 140 -10.73 -15.78 6.80
N GLN A 141 -9.54 -15.54 7.35
CA GLN A 141 -9.25 -15.65 8.77
C GLN A 141 -9.08 -14.25 9.41
N PRO A 142 -9.69 -13.99 10.57
CA PRO A 142 -9.42 -12.78 11.34
C PRO A 142 -8.06 -12.85 12.02
N VAL A 143 -7.34 -11.73 12.04
CA VAL A 143 -6.03 -11.55 12.68
C VAL A 143 -6.03 -10.23 13.43
N ILE A 144 -5.69 -10.29 14.72
CA ILE A 144 -5.47 -9.08 15.51
C ILE A 144 -4.02 -8.65 15.32
N THR A 145 -3.82 -7.43 14.80
CA THR A 145 -2.50 -6.85 14.65
C THR A 145 -1.88 -6.52 16.00
N ARG A 146 -0.55 -6.36 16.05
CA ARG A 146 0.17 -5.96 17.27
C ARG A 146 -0.29 -4.62 17.89
N TRP A 147 -1.11 -3.85 17.17
CA TRP A 147 -1.67 -2.57 17.59
C TRP A 147 -3.16 -2.68 17.97
N GLY A 148 -3.72 -3.88 18.04
CA GLY A 148 -5.11 -4.14 18.45
C GLY A 148 -6.14 -3.98 17.34
N SER A 149 -5.75 -3.59 16.13
CA SER A 149 -6.67 -3.54 14.99
C SER A 149 -6.93 -4.93 14.42
N GLU A 150 -8.20 -5.23 14.14
CA GLU A 150 -8.62 -6.44 13.42
C GLU A 150 -8.31 -6.29 11.93
N CYS A 151 -7.75 -7.33 11.33
CA CYS A 151 -7.46 -7.44 9.90
C CYS A 151 -7.87 -8.83 9.43
N TYR A 152 -8.15 -8.96 8.15
CA TYR A 152 -8.56 -10.22 7.55
C TYR A 152 -7.50 -10.70 6.57
N VAL A 153 -7.22 -12.00 6.56
CA VAL A 153 -6.25 -12.60 5.64
C VAL A 153 -6.80 -13.89 5.05
N SER A 154 -6.60 -14.07 3.74
CA SER A 154 -6.71 -15.36 3.09
C SER A 154 -5.41 -15.67 2.34
N ASN A 155 -4.88 -16.87 2.56
CA ASN A 155 -3.68 -17.34 1.90
C ASN A 155 -4.08 -18.24 0.74
N VAL A 156 -4.40 -17.61 -0.39
CA VAL A 156 -4.84 -18.31 -1.61
C VAL A 156 -3.69 -19.05 -2.27
N THR A 157 -3.98 -20.13 -2.98
CA THR A 157 -2.97 -20.87 -3.74
C THR A 157 -3.11 -20.49 -5.22
N ILE A 158 -2.00 -20.02 -5.79
CA ILE A 158 -1.91 -19.72 -7.22
C ILE A 158 -0.94 -20.69 -7.89
N ALA A 159 -1.20 -21.02 -9.16
CA ALA A 159 -0.37 -21.91 -9.94
C ALA A 159 -0.21 -21.42 -11.38
N ASP A 160 0.96 -21.66 -11.95
CA ASP A 160 1.27 -21.53 -13.36
C ASP A 160 1.65 -22.90 -13.93
N THR A 161 2.22 -22.95 -15.13
CA THR A 161 2.67 -24.20 -15.74
C THR A 161 3.90 -24.81 -15.07
N THR A 162 4.61 -24.05 -14.24
CA THR A 162 5.89 -24.44 -13.62
C THR A 162 5.72 -24.91 -12.17
N GLY A 163 4.76 -24.35 -11.44
CA GLY A 163 4.54 -24.72 -10.05
C GLY A 163 3.39 -23.97 -9.38
N SER A 164 3.32 -24.07 -8.06
CA SER A 164 2.33 -23.38 -7.24
C SER A 164 2.96 -22.70 -6.03
N ILE A 165 2.36 -21.60 -5.60
CA ILE A 165 2.81 -20.82 -4.45
C ILE A 165 1.62 -20.19 -3.73
N ARG A 166 1.78 -19.95 -2.41
CA ARG A 166 0.78 -19.23 -1.62
C ARG A 166 0.89 -17.73 -1.85
N LEU A 167 -0.24 -17.06 -1.98
CA LEU A 167 -0.35 -15.60 -2.05
C LEU A 167 -1.16 -15.11 -0.85
N SER A 168 -0.57 -14.24 -0.02
CA SER A 168 -1.29 -13.63 1.09
C SER A 168 -2.09 -12.42 0.63
N LEU A 169 -3.42 -12.56 0.62
CA LEU A 169 -4.38 -11.49 0.36
C LEU A 169 -4.92 -10.96 1.68
N TRP A 170 -4.89 -9.64 1.83
CA TRP A 170 -5.32 -8.95 3.04
C TRP A 170 -6.58 -8.13 2.77
N ASN A 171 -7.48 -8.11 3.74
CA ASN A 171 -8.73 -7.35 3.76
C ASN A 171 -9.55 -7.59 2.48
N THR A 172 -10.14 -6.52 1.92
CA THR A 172 -11.04 -6.53 0.75
C THR A 172 -10.47 -7.18 -0.52
N ARG A 173 -9.16 -7.42 -0.59
CA ARG A 173 -8.54 -8.12 -1.72
C ARG A 173 -8.85 -9.62 -1.70
N ALA A 174 -9.07 -10.19 -0.52
CA ALA A 174 -9.42 -11.59 -0.37
C ALA A 174 -10.85 -11.87 -0.88
N ASP A 175 -11.76 -10.90 -0.80
CA ASP A 175 -13.16 -11.05 -1.24
C ASP A 175 -13.35 -11.00 -2.76
N LYS A 176 -12.35 -10.46 -3.49
CA LYS A 176 -12.45 -10.18 -4.93
C LYS A 176 -12.01 -11.32 -5.83
N VAL A 177 -11.50 -12.41 -5.26
CA VAL A 177 -10.89 -13.52 -6.01
C VAL A 177 -11.69 -14.80 -5.89
N ARG A 178 -11.67 -15.61 -6.96
CA ARG A 178 -12.36 -16.90 -7.04
C ARG A 178 -11.42 -17.97 -7.59
N VAL A 179 -11.72 -19.21 -7.24
CA VAL A 179 -11.06 -20.36 -7.88
C VAL A 179 -11.36 -20.32 -9.37
N GLY A 180 -10.31 -20.41 -10.19
CA GLY A 180 -10.41 -20.32 -11.64
C GLY A 180 -9.92 -19.00 -12.21
N ASP A 181 -9.83 -17.93 -11.41
CA ASP A 181 -9.41 -16.62 -11.89
C ASP A 181 -7.95 -16.62 -12.33
N GLU A 182 -7.68 -15.92 -13.43
CA GLU A 182 -6.33 -15.62 -13.86
C GLU A 182 -5.93 -14.24 -13.33
N VAL A 183 -4.81 -14.18 -12.61
CA VAL A 183 -4.33 -12.95 -11.97
C VAL A 183 -2.94 -12.58 -12.46
N GLU A 184 -2.75 -11.29 -12.69
CA GLU A 184 -1.46 -10.67 -12.91
C GLU A 184 -1.04 -9.91 -11.65
N LEU A 185 0.11 -10.27 -11.11
CA LEU A 185 0.69 -9.69 -9.92
C LEU A 185 1.97 -8.97 -10.30
N THR A 186 2.14 -7.73 -9.84
CA THR A 186 3.32 -6.92 -10.20
C THR A 186 3.99 -6.32 -8.97
N ASN A 187 5.30 -6.19 -9.03
CA ASN A 187 6.18 -5.67 -7.99
C ASN A 187 6.01 -6.40 -6.64
N CYS A 188 5.89 -7.72 -6.69
CA CYS A 188 5.71 -8.57 -5.51
C CYS A 188 7.03 -8.84 -4.78
N SER A 189 6.95 -9.46 -3.61
CA SER A 189 8.10 -10.06 -2.94
C SER A 189 7.81 -11.47 -2.48
N VAL A 190 8.86 -12.29 -2.46
CA VAL A 190 8.81 -13.66 -1.97
C VAL A 190 9.38 -13.69 -0.56
N SER A 191 8.61 -14.26 0.37
CA SER A 191 8.98 -14.39 1.78
C SER A 191 8.66 -15.79 2.29
N ARG A 192 9.21 -16.15 3.44
CA ARG A 192 8.78 -17.34 4.18
C ARG A 192 7.94 -16.95 5.38
N PHE A 193 6.87 -17.69 5.62
CA PHE A 193 6.05 -17.59 6.82
C PHE A 193 5.72 -19.00 7.30
N ALA A 194 5.92 -19.26 8.59
CA ALA A 194 5.75 -20.60 9.17
C ALA A 194 6.47 -21.72 8.36
N GLY A 195 7.67 -21.43 7.84
CA GLY A 195 8.46 -22.36 7.03
C GLY A 195 8.05 -22.47 5.55
N GLN A 196 6.88 -21.96 5.16
CA GLN A 196 6.37 -22.05 3.80
C GLN A 196 6.70 -20.82 2.96
N LEU A 197 7.00 -21.04 1.67
CA LEU A 197 7.25 -19.98 0.71
C LEU A 197 5.92 -19.32 0.30
N GLN A 198 5.89 -17.99 0.27
CA GLN A 198 4.71 -17.23 -0.13
C GLN A 198 5.06 -15.93 -0.83
N LEU A 199 4.24 -15.57 -1.81
CA LEU A 199 4.19 -14.24 -2.41
C LEU A 199 3.45 -13.27 -1.49
N ARG A 200 3.99 -12.06 -1.42
CA ARG A 200 3.44 -10.95 -0.65
C ARG A 200 3.30 -9.72 -1.54
N LEU A 201 2.10 -9.15 -1.51
CA LEU A 201 1.82 -7.84 -2.08
C LEU A 201 2.32 -6.74 -1.13
N LYS A 202 3.14 -5.84 -1.65
CA LYS A 202 3.57 -4.60 -0.99
C LYS A 202 2.57 -3.48 -1.30
N ARG A 203 2.75 -2.34 -0.63
CA ARG A 203 2.01 -1.09 -0.92
C ARG A 203 2.14 -0.62 -2.37
N THR A 204 3.26 -0.97 -3.02
CA THR A 204 3.56 -0.63 -4.42
C THR A 204 3.25 -1.75 -5.40
N SER A 205 2.76 -2.90 -4.90
CA SER A 205 2.35 -4.01 -5.76
C SER A 205 0.94 -3.76 -6.29
N THR A 206 0.69 -4.22 -7.50
CA THR A 206 -0.62 -4.20 -8.14
C THR A 206 -1.06 -5.62 -8.47
N MET A 207 -2.36 -5.88 -8.34
CA MET A 207 -3.00 -7.15 -8.68
C MET A 207 -4.18 -6.84 -9.60
N SER A 208 -4.20 -7.48 -10.76
CA SER A 208 -5.26 -7.36 -11.75
C SER A 208 -5.82 -8.75 -12.04
N ILE A 209 -7.14 -8.88 -12.15
CA ILE A 209 -7.78 -10.10 -12.60
C ILE A 209 -7.92 -9.99 -14.11
N LEU A 210 -7.24 -10.87 -14.86
CA LEU A 210 -7.25 -10.87 -16.32
C LEU A 210 -8.53 -11.54 -16.85
N ASN A 211 -8.92 -12.65 -16.24
CA ASN A 211 -10.10 -13.44 -16.63
C ASN A 211 -10.83 -13.95 -15.39
N HIS A 212 -12.13 -13.69 -15.29
CA HIS A 212 -13.05 -14.46 -14.45
C HIS A 212 -13.54 -15.65 -15.26
N LEU A 213 -13.25 -16.89 -14.84
CA LEU A 213 -13.89 -18.04 -15.46
C LEU A 213 -15.38 -18.05 -15.06
N PRO A 214 -16.33 -18.11 -16.02
CA PRO A 214 -17.74 -18.35 -15.71
C PRO A 214 -17.89 -19.70 -15.01
N GLN A 215 -18.63 -19.73 -13.90
CA GLN A 215 -19.05 -20.99 -13.28
C GLN A 215 -20.16 -21.62 -14.13
N GLU A 216 -19.79 -22.44 -15.12
CA GLU A 216 -20.73 -23.40 -15.71
C GLU A 216 -20.01 -24.70 -16.10
N LEU A 217 -20.73 -25.82 -15.93
CA LEU A 217 -20.37 -27.24 -16.16
C LEU A 217 -19.86 -28.07 -14.96
N ALA A 218 -20.43 -27.87 -13.76
CA ALA A 218 -20.38 -28.89 -12.69
C ALA A 218 -21.72 -29.65 -12.48
N SER A 219 -22.73 -29.47 -13.35
CA SER A 219 -24.06 -30.10 -13.17
C SER A 219 -24.55 -30.91 -14.37
N ALA A 220 -23.65 -31.54 -15.14
CA ALA A 220 -24.04 -32.41 -16.26
C ALA A 220 -23.30 -33.76 -16.24
N ARG A 221 -23.31 -34.45 -15.09
CA ARG A 221 -23.16 -35.91 -15.01
C ARG A 221 -23.93 -36.43 -13.79
N SER A 222 -25.21 -36.72 -14.00
CA SER A 222 -25.99 -37.69 -13.22
C SER A 222 -26.69 -38.61 -14.21
#